data_AF-A0A3L6EM95-F1
#
_entry.id   AF-A0A3L6EM95-F1
#
_cell.length_a   1.000
_cell.length_b   1.000
_cell.length_c   1.000
_cell.angle_alpha   90.00
_cell.angle_beta   90.00
_cell.angle_gamma   90.00
#
_symmetry.space_group_name_H-M   'P 1'
#
loop_
_entity.id
_entity.type
_entity.pdbx_description
1 polymer ?
#
loop_
_entity_poly.entity_id
_entity_poly.type
_entity_poly.pdbx_seq_one_letter_code
_entity_poly.pdbx_strand_id
1 'polypeptide(L)'
;MEEAAPAAGRAEERKQRQRLSLAAFACNAHTICDPELRPLGTGLYPVISIINHRSCVPNAVLIFDGRTAYVRALQPINKDEEVSISYIETAAVTKKRNNDLKQYFFTCTCPRCVKGFDEDALLEGFRCKNQTCDGFLLPNSGKKAYTCQKCGASRDVEEIKNMRSEILQLSDKASSFLSSGSILV
;
A
#
# COMPACT_ATOMS: atom_id res chain seq x y z
N MET A 1 -1.90 -49.22 -28.62
CA MET A 1 -0.48 -48.80 -28.63
C MET A 1 -0.50 -47.31 -28.30
N GLU A 2 -0.42 -46.98 -27.02
CA GLU A 2 -0.54 -45.61 -26.52
C GLU A 2 0.86 -45.01 -26.54
N GLU A 3 1.13 -44.14 -27.52
CA GLU A 3 2.42 -43.45 -27.62
C GLU A 3 2.61 -42.56 -26.38
N ALA A 4 3.48 -43.01 -25.48
CA ALA A 4 3.88 -42.22 -24.34
C ALA A 4 4.60 -40.96 -24.85
N ALA A 5 4.00 -39.78 -24.59
CA ALA A 5 4.58 -38.49 -24.96
C ALA A 5 6.07 -38.42 -24.59
N PRO A 6 6.94 -37.90 -25.48
CA PRO A 6 8.38 -37.94 -25.30
C PRO A 6 8.78 -37.29 -23.98
N ALA A 7 9.77 -37.86 -23.29
CA ALA A 7 10.18 -37.43 -21.94
C ALA A 7 10.52 -35.93 -21.85
N ALA A 8 10.99 -35.33 -22.95
CA ALA A 8 11.22 -33.89 -23.09
C ALA A 8 9.92 -33.06 -22.98
N GLY A 9 8.81 -33.54 -23.57
CA GLY A 9 7.50 -32.89 -23.45
C GLY A 9 6.98 -32.90 -22.01
N ARG A 10 7.13 -34.03 -21.31
CA ARG A 10 6.76 -34.15 -19.88
C ARG A 10 7.60 -33.26 -18.96
N ALA A 11 8.87 -33.04 -19.28
CA ALA A 11 9.74 -32.14 -18.52
C ALA A 11 9.36 -30.67 -18.71
N GLU A 12 9.01 -30.27 -19.94
CA GLU A 12 8.60 -28.89 -20.23
C GLU A 12 7.23 -28.55 -19.65
N GLU A 13 6.27 -29.48 -19.69
CA GLU A 13 4.98 -29.35 -19.00
C GLU A 13 5.14 -29.17 -17.49
N ARG A 14 6.07 -29.91 -16.85
CA ARG A 14 6.36 -29.76 -15.42
C ARG A 14 6.90 -28.37 -15.10
N LYS A 15 7.83 -27.84 -15.90
CA LYS A 15 8.34 -26.47 -15.73
C LYS A 15 7.22 -25.44 -15.89
N GLN A 16 6.35 -25.62 -16.88
CA GLN A 16 5.23 -24.72 -17.10
C GLN A 16 4.26 -24.71 -15.91
N ARG A 17 3.90 -25.90 -15.38
CA ARG A 17 3.08 -25.99 -14.17
C ARG A 17 3.74 -25.32 -12.97
N GLN A 18 5.04 -25.51 -12.78
CA GLN A 18 5.78 -24.89 -11.68
C GLN A 18 5.77 -23.35 -11.79
N ARG A 19 5.95 -22.80 -12.99
CA ARG A 19 5.85 -21.36 -13.24
C ARG A 19 4.45 -20.83 -12.91
N LEU A 20 3.40 -21.53 -13.35
CA LEU A 20 2.01 -21.16 -13.04
C LEU A 20 1.73 -21.19 -11.54
N SER A 21 2.20 -22.22 -10.82
CA SER A 21 2.05 -22.29 -9.37
C SER A 21 2.75 -21.15 -8.64
N LEU A 22 3.96 -20.76 -9.08
CA LEU A 22 4.69 -19.62 -8.50
C LEU A 22 3.97 -18.30 -8.77
N ALA A 23 3.45 -18.11 -9.99
CA ALA A 23 2.66 -16.92 -10.33
C ALA A 23 1.37 -16.84 -9.52
N ALA A 24 0.66 -17.97 -9.37
CA ALA A 24 -0.52 -18.06 -8.54
C ALA A 24 -0.19 -17.75 -7.07
N PHE A 25 0.89 -18.31 -6.53
CA PHE A 25 1.32 -17.98 -5.17
C PHE A 25 1.62 -16.48 -5.02
N ALA A 26 2.37 -15.89 -5.94
CA ALA A 26 2.72 -14.46 -5.89
C ALA A 26 1.49 -13.53 -5.90
N CYS A 27 0.42 -13.90 -6.61
CA CYS A 27 -0.79 -13.06 -6.71
C CYS A 27 -1.83 -13.33 -5.62
N ASN A 28 -1.80 -14.51 -4.97
CA ASN A 28 -2.88 -14.95 -4.07
C ASN A 28 -2.42 -15.16 -2.63
N ALA A 29 -1.12 -15.07 -2.37
CA ALA A 29 -0.59 -15.19 -1.02
C ALA A 29 -0.90 -13.93 -0.20
N HIS A 30 -1.27 -14.14 1.06
CA HIS A 30 -1.56 -13.09 2.03
C HIS A 30 -0.49 -13.04 3.11
N THR A 31 -0.07 -11.83 3.48
CA THR A 31 0.74 -11.63 4.68
C THR A 31 -0.13 -11.83 5.91
N ILE A 32 0.20 -12.82 6.72
CA ILE A 32 -0.45 -13.08 8.01
C ILE A 32 0.18 -12.13 9.03
N CYS A 33 -0.67 -11.42 9.79
CA CYS A 33 -0.22 -10.47 10.81
C CYS A 33 -0.70 -10.86 12.21
N ASP A 34 0.01 -10.37 13.23
CA ASP A 34 -0.45 -10.39 14.62
C ASP A 34 -1.58 -9.35 14.87
N PRO A 35 -2.20 -9.31 16.06
CA PRO A 35 -3.23 -8.32 16.40
C PRO A 35 -2.78 -6.86 16.29
N GLU A 36 -1.46 -6.59 16.36
CA GLU A 36 -0.87 -5.28 16.15
C GLU A 36 -0.44 -5.03 14.70
N LEU A 37 -0.92 -5.86 13.77
CA LEU A 37 -0.67 -5.80 12.33
C LEU A 37 0.80 -6.03 11.92
N ARG A 38 1.62 -6.61 12.79
CA ARG A 38 3.01 -6.95 12.45
C ARG A 38 3.06 -8.23 11.62
N PRO A 39 3.86 -8.27 10.54
CA PRO A 39 3.92 -9.44 9.66
C PRO A 39 4.58 -10.62 10.38
N LEU A 40 3.90 -11.76 10.42
CA LEU A 40 4.39 -13.03 10.98
C LEU A 40 4.83 -14.02 9.89
N GLY A 41 4.22 -13.95 8.71
CA GLY A 41 4.53 -14.85 7.61
C GLY A 41 3.58 -14.71 6.44
N THR A 42 3.56 -15.72 5.58
CA THR A 42 2.74 -15.74 4.36
C THR A 42 1.89 -17.00 4.32
N GLY A 43 0.61 -16.85 3.98
CA GLY A 43 -0.34 -17.95 3.86
C GLY A 43 -1.16 -17.87 2.58
N LEU A 44 -1.60 -19.04 2.09
CA LEU A 44 -2.51 -19.13 0.95
C LEU A 44 -3.90 -19.48 1.45
N TYR A 45 -4.88 -18.64 1.11
CA TYR A 45 -6.27 -18.78 1.56
C TYR A 45 -7.20 -18.74 0.34
N PRO A 46 -7.39 -19.86 -0.40
CA PRO A 46 -8.06 -19.85 -1.69
C PRO A 46 -9.47 -19.21 -1.68
N VAL A 47 -10.22 -19.39 -0.59
CA VAL A 47 -11.56 -18.79 -0.41
C VAL A 47 -11.49 -17.27 -0.22
N ILE A 48 -10.41 -16.76 0.35
CA ILE A 48 -10.19 -15.31 0.55
C ILE A 48 -9.60 -14.69 -0.72
N SER A 49 -8.78 -15.43 -1.46
CA SER A 49 -8.14 -14.96 -2.69
C SER A 49 -9.11 -14.64 -3.83
N ILE A 50 -10.40 -14.98 -3.71
CA ILE A 50 -11.44 -14.55 -4.67
C ILE A 50 -11.90 -13.10 -4.45
N ILE A 51 -11.61 -12.50 -3.29
CA ILE A 51 -12.12 -11.19 -2.90
C ILE A 51 -11.25 -10.12 -3.55
N ASN A 52 -11.85 -9.27 -4.37
CA ASN A 52 -11.12 -8.28 -5.16
C ASN A 52 -10.73 -7.02 -4.37
N HIS A 53 -9.70 -6.35 -4.87
CA HIS A 53 -9.47 -4.93 -4.59
C HIS A 53 -10.29 -4.07 -5.54
N ARG A 54 -11.50 -3.69 -5.13
CA ARG A 54 -12.34 -2.76 -5.88
C ARG A 54 -11.97 -1.29 -5.62
N SER A 55 -11.54 -1.00 -4.40
CA SER A 55 -11.34 0.37 -3.92
C SER A 55 -10.25 0.44 -2.86
N CYS A 56 -9.51 1.54 -2.82
CA CYS A 56 -8.64 1.89 -1.68
C CYS A 56 -9.42 2.35 -0.43
N VAL A 57 -10.76 2.26 -0.49
CA VAL A 57 -11.73 2.38 0.60
C VAL A 57 -12.61 1.12 0.56
N PRO A 58 -12.14 -0.01 1.10
CA PRO A 58 -12.85 -1.28 1.03
C PRO A 58 -14.07 -1.30 1.95
N ASN A 59 -15.03 -2.19 1.68
CA ASN A 59 -16.20 -2.40 2.54
C ASN A 59 -16.01 -3.54 3.56
N ALA A 60 -14.91 -4.29 3.45
CA ALA A 60 -14.51 -5.30 4.41
C ALA A 60 -13.00 -5.26 4.71
N VAL A 61 -12.62 -5.87 5.83
CA VAL A 61 -11.22 -6.01 6.26
C VAL A 61 -10.88 -7.49 6.46
N LEU A 62 -9.66 -7.86 6.08
CA LEU A 62 -9.06 -9.16 6.36
C LEU A 62 -8.21 -9.05 7.63
N ILE A 63 -8.53 -9.85 8.64
CA ILE A 63 -7.77 -9.96 9.89
C ILE A 63 -7.42 -11.41 10.17
N PHE A 64 -6.37 -11.63 10.95
CA PHE A 64 -5.88 -12.95 11.30
C PHE A 64 -5.91 -13.18 12.80
N ASP A 65 -6.27 -14.40 13.20
CA ASP A 65 -6.04 -14.94 14.54
C ASP A 65 -5.20 -16.22 14.38
N GLY A 66 -3.90 -16.08 14.62
CA GLY A 66 -2.92 -17.10 14.27
C GLY A 66 -2.98 -17.45 12.78
N ARG A 67 -3.48 -18.65 12.46
CA ARG A 67 -3.60 -19.14 11.06
C ARG A 67 -5.00 -18.97 10.48
N THR A 68 -5.97 -18.52 11.27
CA THR A 68 -7.36 -18.36 10.84
C THR A 68 -7.56 -16.97 10.27
N ALA A 69 -8.09 -16.90 9.04
CA ALA A 69 -8.43 -15.66 8.37
C ALA A 69 -9.91 -15.32 8.60
N TYR A 70 -10.20 -14.07 8.96
CA TYR A 70 -11.55 -13.53 9.06
C TYR A 70 -11.72 -12.36 8.12
N VAL A 71 -12.85 -12.33 7.42
CA VAL A 71 -13.29 -11.17 6.65
C VAL A 71 -14.47 -10.56 7.39
N ARG A 72 -14.32 -9.29 7.80
CA ARG A 72 -15.36 -8.57 8.54
C ARG A 72 -15.78 -7.33 7.76
N ALA A 73 -17.09 -7.12 7.67
CA ALA A 73 -17.63 -5.90 7.07
C ALA A 73 -17.26 -4.68 7.92
N LEU A 74 -16.82 -3.60 7.27
CA LEU A 74 -16.54 -2.30 7.88
C LEU A 74 -17.77 -1.38 7.86
N GLN A 75 -18.73 -1.69 7.00
CA GLN A 75 -19.98 -0.95 6.81
C GLN A 75 -21.08 -1.93 6.38
N PRO A 76 -22.37 -1.55 6.47
CA PRO A 76 -23.45 -2.35 5.90
C PRO A 76 -23.20 -2.62 4.41
N ILE A 77 -23.31 -3.88 4.00
CA ILE A 77 -23.15 -4.32 2.60
C ILE A 77 -24.53 -4.72 2.09
N ASN A 78 -24.99 -4.08 1.02
CA ASN A 78 -26.30 -4.37 0.46
C ASN A 78 -26.31 -5.72 -0.26
N LYS A 79 -27.51 -6.27 -0.48
CA LYS A 79 -27.66 -7.44 -1.34
C LYS A 79 -27.08 -7.12 -2.72
N ASP A 80 -26.36 -8.09 -3.29
CA ASP A 80 -25.72 -8.01 -4.61
C ASP A 80 -24.57 -6.98 -4.71
N GLU A 81 -24.15 -6.39 -3.58
CA GLU A 81 -22.95 -5.57 -3.51
C GLU A 81 -21.70 -6.46 -3.35
N GLU A 82 -20.67 -6.20 -4.17
CA GLU A 82 -19.41 -6.93 -4.10
C GLU A 82 -18.67 -6.65 -2.78
N VAL A 83 -18.26 -7.72 -2.08
CA VAL A 83 -17.35 -7.62 -0.95
C VAL A 83 -15.94 -7.36 -1.48
N SER A 84 -15.26 -6.35 -0.93
CA SER A 84 -13.91 -5.97 -1.33
C SER A 84 -13.02 -5.71 -0.12
N ILE A 85 -11.74 -6.06 -0.26
CA ILE A 85 -10.69 -5.80 0.73
C ILE A 85 -9.57 -4.94 0.12
N SER A 86 -8.75 -4.32 0.95
CA SER A 86 -7.52 -3.70 0.46
C SER A 86 -6.40 -4.73 0.34
N TYR A 87 -5.70 -4.75 -0.80
CA TYR A 87 -4.49 -5.57 -0.96
C TYR A 87 -3.23 -4.88 -0.48
N ILE A 88 -3.34 -3.60 -0.14
CA ILE A 88 -2.22 -2.68 0.09
C ILE A 88 -2.50 -1.82 1.33
N GLU A 89 -1.43 -1.19 1.83
CA GLU A 89 -1.55 -0.15 2.86
C GLU A 89 -2.37 1.02 2.32
N THR A 90 -3.46 1.34 3.01
CA THR A 90 -4.37 2.41 2.61
C THR A 90 -3.90 3.77 3.11
N ALA A 91 -3.08 3.84 4.16
CA ALA A 91 -2.49 5.07 4.71
C ALA A 91 -1.29 5.60 3.90
N ALA A 92 -1.11 5.15 2.66
CA ALA A 92 -0.07 5.63 1.76
C ALA A 92 -0.65 6.54 0.66
N VAL A 93 0.20 7.40 0.07
CA VAL A 93 -0.17 8.25 -1.06
C VAL A 93 -0.56 7.46 -2.31
N THR A 94 -1.37 8.06 -3.17
CA THR A 94 -1.91 7.44 -4.39
C THR A 94 -0.84 6.84 -5.29
N LYS A 95 0.33 7.50 -5.40
CA LYS A 95 1.47 6.98 -6.17
C LYS A 95 2.00 5.66 -5.60
N LYS A 96 2.19 5.58 -4.27
CA LYS A 96 2.68 4.38 -3.59
C LYS A 96 1.65 3.26 -3.70
N ARG A 97 0.37 3.56 -3.43
CA ARG A 97 -0.74 2.62 -3.58
C ARG A 97 -0.78 1.98 -4.96
N ASN A 98 -0.78 2.80 -6.03
CA ASN A 98 -0.78 2.26 -7.40
C ASN A 98 0.50 1.49 -7.73
N ASN A 99 1.66 1.89 -7.21
CA ASN A 99 2.89 1.15 -7.42
C ASN A 99 2.85 -0.24 -6.76
N ASP A 100 2.29 -0.32 -5.55
CA ASP A 100 2.11 -1.60 -4.85
C ASP A 100 1.09 -2.49 -5.57
N LEU A 101 0.04 -1.92 -6.16
CA LEU A 101 -0.96 -2.68 -6.92
C LEU A 101 -0.44 -3.23 -8.26
N LYS A 102 0.66 -2.72 -8.80
CA LYS A 102 1.26 -3.25 -10.04
C LYS A 102 1.67 -4.71 -9.93
N GLN A 103 1.96 -5.21 -8.72
CA GLN A 103 2.26 -6.63 -8.51
C GLN A 103 1.07 -7.55 -8.86
N TYR A 104 -0.15 -7.00 -8.85
CA TYR A 104 -1.39 -7.66 -9.24
C TYR A 104 -1.81 -7.32 -10.69
N PHE A 105 -0.94 -6.65 -11.44
CA PHE A 105 -1.12 -6.35 -12.87
C PHE A 105 -2.37 -5.52 -13.21
N PHE A 106 -2.83 -4.66 -12.28
CA PHE A 106 -3.90 -3.71 -12.54
C PHE A 106 -3.59 -2.31 -11.98
N THR A 107 -4.35 -1.30 -12.41
CA THR A 107 -4.30 0.07 -11.88
C THR A 107 -5.63 0.42 -11.26
N CYS A 108 -5.63 0.93 -10.02
CA CYS A 108 -6.86 1.25 -9.31
C CYS A 108 -7.39 2.63 -9.73
N THR A 109 -8.65 2.67 -10.15
CA THR A 109 -9.35 3.88 -10.61
C THR A 109 -10.46 4.30 -9.64
N CYS A 110 -10.41 3.86 -8.39
CA CYS A 110 -11.40 4.23 -7.37
C CYS A 110 -11.43 5.75 -7.12
N PRO A 111 -12.51 6.32 -6.55
CA PRO A 111 -12.64 7.75 -6.32
C PRO A 111 -11.45 8.35 -5.56
N ARG A 112 -10.88 7.60 -4.62
CA ARG A 112 -9.70 8.00 -3.84
C ARG A 112 -8.42 8.05 -4.67
N CYS A 113 -8.24 7.15 -5.64
CA CYS A 113 -7.11 7.21 -6.57
C CYS A 113 -7.26 8.29 -7.63
N VAL A 114 -8.50 8.63 -8.02
CA VAL A 114 -8.78 9.68 -9.01
C VAL A 114 -8.68 11.07 -8.39
N LYS A 115 -9.21 11.26 -7.16
CA LYS A 115 -9.22 12.55 -6.44
C LYS A 115 -8.10 12.70 -5.43
N GLY A 116 -7.11 11.81 -5.42
CA GLY A 116 -6.14 11.66 -4.32
C GLY A 116 -5.23 12.86 -4.06
N PHE A 117 -5.31 13.94 -4.84
CA PHE A 117 -4.45 15.11 -4.70
C PHE A 117 -4.52 15.75 -3.31
N ASP A 118 -5.72 15.97 -2.76
CA ASP A 118 -5.89 16.64 -1.46
C ASP A 118 -5.48 15.74 -0.29
N GLU A 119 -5.77 14.43 -0.36
CA GLU A 119 -5.33 13.48 0.67
C GLU A 119 -3.82 13.24 0.63
N ASP A 120 -3.25 13.12 -0.57
CA ASP A 120 -1.80 12.95 -0.72
C ASP A 120 -1.05 14.17 -0.19
N ALA A 121 -1.64 15.37 -0.33
CA ALA A 121 -1.13 16.59 0.26
C ALA A 121 -1.11 16.57 1.79
N LEU A 122 -2.10 15.95 2.42
CA LEU A 122 -2.13 15.77 3.88
C LEU A 122 -1.08 14.76 4.36
N LEU A 123 -0.82 13.72 3.56
CA LEU A 123 0.09 12.63 3.94
C LEU A 123 1.57 12.98 3.73
N GLU A 124 1.92 13.60 2.61
CA GLU A 124 3.32 13.87 2.23
C GLU A 124 3.62 15.36 1.98
N GLY A 125 2.63 16.24 2.08
CA GLY A 125 2.83 17.68 1.86
C GLY A 125 3.54 18.37 3.03
N PHE A 126 4.41 19.33 2.71
CA PHE A 126 5.06 20.15 3.72
C PHE A 126 4.18 21.35 4.07
N ARG A 127 4.17 21.78 5.33
CA ARG A 127 3.45 23.00 5.73
C ARG A 127 3.98 24.21 4.96
N CYS A 128 3.07 25.11 4.56
CA CYS A 128 3.44 26.38 3.94
C CYS A 128 4.43 27.17 4.79
N LYS A 129 5.38 27.86 4.12
CA LYS A 129 6.32 28.77 4.80
C LYS A 129 5.65 30.01 5.40
N ASN A 130 4.50 30.40 4.87
CA ASN A 130 3.74 31.51 5.42
C ASN A 130 3.01 31.04 6.68
N GLN A 131 3.33 31.63 7.82
CA GLN A 131 2.78 31.25 9.12
C GLN A 131 1.26 31.50 9.23
N THR A 132 0.74 32.43 8.44
CA THR A 132 -0.71 32.72 8.38
C THR A 132 -1.46 31.83 7.38
N CYS A 133 -0.75 30.97 6.64
CA CYS A 133 -1.31 30.04 5.68
C CYS A 133 -1.35 28.63 6.25
N ASP A 134 -2.49 27.98 6.11
CA ASP A 134 -2.76 26.58 6.50
C ASP A 134 -2.75 25.63 5.29
N GLY A 135 -2.02 26.01 4.24
CA GLY A 135 -1.87 25.20 3.02
C GLY A 135 -0.64 24.30 3.06
N PHE A 136 -0.63 23.32 2.16
CA PHE A 136 0.49 22.41 1.94
C PHE A 136 1.28 22.79 0.68
N LEU A 137 2.58 22.53 0.72
CA LEU A 137 3.53 22.65 -0.38
C LEU A 137 3.59 21.32 -1.13
N LEU A 138 3.26 21.34 -2.41
CA LEU A 138 3.17 20.16 -3.27
C LEU A 138 4.14 20.26 -4.45
N PRO A 139 4.68 19.13 -4.93
CA PRO A 139 5.63 19.14 -6.04
C PRO A 139 4.95 19.66 -7.31
N ASN A 140 5.52 20.68 -7.92
CA ASN A 140 5.01 21.24 -9.15
C ASN A 140 5.56 20.44 -10.34
N SER A 141 4.69 19.77 -11.12
CA SER A 141 5.08 18.92 -12.25
C SER A 141 5.88 19.63 -13.36
N GLY A 142 5.93 20.96 -13.37
CA GLY A 142 6.68 21.75 -14.36
C GLY A 142 7.92 22.49 -13.83
N LYS A 143 8.20 22.49 -12.52
CA LYS A 143 9.31 23.25 -11.92
C LYS A 143 10.03 22.40 -10.87
N LYS A 144 11.34 22.62 -10.70
CA LYS A 144 12.10 22.08 -9.55
C LYS A 144 11.76 22.83 -8.26
N ALA A 145 10.47 22.93 -7.92
CA ALA A 145 9.96 23.65 -6.77
C ALA A 145 8.66 23.03 -6.25
N TYR A 146 8.44 23.19 -4.95
CA TYR A 146 7.17 22.88 -4.29
C TYR A 146 6.37 24.16 -4.14
N THR A 147 5.09 24.13 -4.50
CA THR A 147 4.21 25.32 -4.49
C THR A 147 3.04 25.10 -3.55
N CYS A 148 2.67 26.13 -2.81
CA CYS A 148 1.56 26.07 -1.88
C CYS A 148 0.23 26.12 -2.63
N GLN A 149 -0.66 25.16 -2.34
CA GLN A 149 -1.98 25.08 -2.99
C GLN A 149 -2.91 26.27 -2.68
N LYS A 150 -2.68 27.01 -1.59
CA LYS A 150 -3.55 28.13 -1.16
C LYS A 150 -2.99 29.51 -1.51
N CYS A 151 -1.75 29.80 -1.11
CA CYS A 151 -1.16 31.14 -1.26
C CYS A 151 -0.12 31.27 -2.38
N GLY A 152 0.20 30.18 -3.09
CA GLY A 152 1.18 30.19 -4.19
C GLY A 152 2.65 30.34 -3.75
N ALA A 153 2.94 30.45 -2.45
CA ALA A 153 4.29 30.47 -1.94
C ALA A 153 5.07 29.21 -2.38
N SER A 154 6.30 29.40 -2.86
CA SER A 154 7.15 28.29 -3.29
C SER A 154 8.38 28.11 -2.40
N ARG A 155 8.85 26.86 -2.34
CA ARG A 155 10.17 26.44 -1.86
C ARG A 155 10.88 25.65 -2.95
N ASP A 156 12.20 25.70 -3.00
CA ASP A 156 12.94 24.87 -3.92
C ASP A 156 12.99 23.40 -3.44
N VAL A 157 13.48 22.52 -4.31
CA VAL A 157 13.58 21.09 -4.00
C VAL A 157 14.65 20.81 -2.94
N GLU A 158 15.69 21.64 -2.84
CA GLU A 158 16.83 21.39 -1.95
C GLU A 158 16.51 21.72 -0.50
N GLU A 159 15.80 22.83 -0.25
CA GLU A 159 15.20 23.16 1.05
C GLU A 159 14.30 22.03 1.55
N ILE A 160 13.47 21.47 0.66
CA ILE A 160 12.55 20.38 1.00
C ILE A 160 13.31 19.09 1.36
N LYS A 161 14.40 18.78 0.63
CA LYS A 161 15.27 17.64 0.97
C LYS A 161 15.94 17.84 2.33
N ASN A 162 16.43 19.05 2.62
CA ASN A 162 17.08 19.35 3.90
C ASN A 162 16.09 19.18 5.05
N MET A 163 14.87 19.74 4.94
CA MET A 163 13.81 19.54 5.93
C MET A 163 13.46 18.06 6.12
N ARG A 164 13.37 17.29 5.03
CA ARG A 164 13.13 15.84 5.12
C ARG A 164 14.26 15.13 5.88
N SER A 165 15.51 15.49 5.63
CA SER A 165 16.68 14.93 6.31
C SER A 165 16.63 15.21 7.82
N GLU A 166 16.30 16.45 8.20
CA GLU A 166 16.16 16.85 9.61
C GLU A 166 15.04 16.07 10.31
N ILE A 167 13.88 15.90 9.66
CA ILE A 167 12.75 15.11 10.19
C ILE A 167 13.16 13.66 10.42
N LEU A 168 13.89 13.04 9.47
CA LEU A 168 14.38 11.67 9.61
C LEU A 168 15.34 11.55 10.81
N GLN A 169 16.28 12.48 10.95
CA GLN A 169 17.20 12.50 12.09
C GLN A 169 16.47 12.64 13.44
N LEU A 170 15.41 13.46 13.50
CA LEU A 170 14.58 13.59 14.70
C LEU A 170 13.80 12.31 15.01
N SER A 171 13.25 11.66 13.98
CA SER A 171 12.53 10.38 14.11
C SER A 171 13.45 9.26 14.61
N ASP A 172 14.68 9.19 14.10
CA ASP A 172 15.67 8.21 14.52
C ASP A 172 16.08 8.42 15.99
N LYS A 173 16.34 9.68 16.36
CA LYS A 173 16.60 10.06 17.76
C LYS A 173 15.43 9.66 18.66
N ALA A 174 14.21 10.00 18.30
CA ALA A 174 13.02 9.63 19.08
C ALA A 174 12.88 8.11 19.26
N SER A 175 13.12 7.33 18.20
CA SER A 175 13.07 5.87 18.24
C SER A 175 14.14 5.29 19.17
N SER A 176 15.33 5.90 19.21
CA SER A 176 16.39 5.49 20.14
C SER A 176 16.01 5.73 21.61
N PHE A 177 15.35 6.84 21.94
CA PHE A 177 14.88 7.14 23.30
C PHE A 177 13.77 6.20 23.78
N LEU A 178 12.85 5.83 22.88
CA LEU A 178 11.81 4.85 23.17
C LEU A 178 12.39 3.46 23.45
N SER A 179 13.43 3.08 22.69
CA SER A 179 14.09 1.79 22.85
C SER A 179 14.97 1.71 24.11
N SER A 180 15.51 2.85 24.58
CA SER A 180 16.31 2.93 25.80
C SER A 180 15.49 3.10 27.08
N GLY A 181 14.15 3.15 27.00
CA GLY A 181 13.26 3.37 28.14
C GLY A 181 13.42 4.75 28.79
N SER A 182 14.08 5.69 28.12
CA SER A 182 14.41 7.02 28.64
C SER A 182 13.30 8.02 28.28
N ILE A 183 12.06 7.74 28.68
CA ILE A 183 10.99 8.74 28.61
C ILE A 183 11.09 9.56 29.90
N LEU A 184 11.51 10.82 29.77
CA LEU A 184 11.33 11.83 30.81
C LEU A 184 9.82 12.08 30.94
N VAL A 185 9.20 11.42 31.91
CA VAL A 185 7.91 11.86 32.47
C VAL A 185 8.21 12.84 33.59
#